data_AF-A0A090I1U8-F1
#
_entry.id   AF-A0A090I1U8-F1
#
_cell.length_a   1.000
_cell.length_b   1.000
_cell.length_c   1.000
_cell.angle_alpha   90.00
_cell.angle_beta   90.00
_cell.angle_gamma   90.00
#
_symmetry.space_group_name_H-M   'P 1'
#
loop_
_entity.id
_entity.type
_entity.pdbx_description
1 polymer ?
#
loop_
_entity_poly.entity_id
_entity_poly.type
_entity_poly.pdbx_seq_one_letter_code
_entity_poly.pdbx_strand_id
1 'polypeptide(L)'
;MKKILNLMAVLVLSAILFTGCSSTGSAAEQGETSPAQTEDVKVGSILMSVNPEIMINYNQEGKVIDLESVNEDAKKILEKYTDFQGKSVDKVLEELLKEIHAQGFFTEKIAGKDKNIILKLEKGSVKPSDDFVEKITQSVQNSIKTLGMQSEPVSLGDDDFDGQGKITEATAKKLAGKQLDIDEKQISSIKTATDDDFEIEIDKNGNKYKVDLNRKSGKILPAQGFNDDLYDDLDDDYDDLDDDNYENLGTFQYKDNDNDDNDYYDDNDDDYYDDNDNNDYYDDNDNNDYYDDNDDNDYYDDNNDNDYDDNNNDYDDNDDDNNNND
;
A
#
# COMPACT_ATOMS: atom_id res chain seq x y z
N MET A 1 -55.61 -39.17 -25.79
CA MET A 1 -54.13 -39.06 -25.88
C MET A 1 -53.71 -37.73 -25.26
N LYS A 2 -52.82 -37.78 -24.25
CA LYS A 2 -51.92 -36.69 -23.78
C LYS A 2 -52.58 -35.42 -23.20
N LYS A 3 -52.17 -34.83 -22.08
CA LYS A 3 -51.08 -35.09 -21.12
C LYS A 3 -51.43 -34.31 -19.83
N ILE A 4 -50.82 -34.77 -18.76
CA ILE A 4 -51.13 -34.57 -17.35
C ILE A 4 -50.66 -33.19 -16.86
N LEU A 5 -51.53 -32.56 -16.09
CA LEU A 5 -51.32 -31.42 -15.19
C LEU A 5 -50.37 -31.84 -14.05
N ASN A 6 -49.36 -31.04 -13.69
CA ASN A 6 -48.85 -30.99 -12.31
C ASN A 6 -47.94 -29.76 -12.10
N LEU A 7 -48.49 -28.80 -11.37
CA LEU A 7 -47.80 -27.74 -10.63
C LEU A 7 -47.54 -28.30 -9.23
N MET A 8 -46.29 -28.36 -8.78
CA MET A 8 -45.94 -28.73 -7.40
C MET A 8 -44.80 -27.82 -6.92
N ALA A 9 -45.17 -26.85 -6.10
CA ALA A 9 -44.27 -26.17 -5.19
C ALA A 9 -43.98 -27.12 -4.02
N VAL A 10 -42.70 -27.32 -3.69
CA VAL A 10 -42.30 -28.06 -2.50
C VAL A 10 -41.47 -27.13 -1.61
N LEU A 11 -42.07 -26.82 -0.47
CA LEU A 11 -41.51 -26.07 0.63
C LEU A 11 -40.96 -27.11 1.62
N VAL A 12 -39.65 -27.25 1.72
CA VAL A 12 -39.02 -28.16 2.69
C VAL A 12 -38.54 -27.36 3.89
N LEU A 13 -39.32 -27.44 4.97
CA LEU A 13 -38.93 -27.05 6.31
C LEU A 13 -38.17 -28.23 6.92
N SER A 14 -36.91 -28.06 7.31
CA SER A 14 -36.15 -29.08 8.05
C SER A 14 -35.66 -28.49 9.36
N ALA A 15 -36.35 -28.87 10.44
CA ALA A 15 -35.95 -28.62 11.82
C ALA A 15 -34.80 -29.56 12.18
N ILE A 16 -33.68 -29.00 12.62
CA ILE A 16 -32.57 -29.78 13.21
C ILE A 16 -32.79 -29.80 14.72
N LEU A 17 -32.98 -31.01 15.24
CA LEU A 17 -33.10 -31.30 16.68
C LEU A 17 -31.71 -31.25 17.32
N PHE A 18 -31.52 -30.36 18.30
CA PHE A 18 -30.41 -30.44 19.25
C PHE A 18 -30.62 -31.68 20.12
N THR A 19 -29.77 -32.70 19.93
CA THR A 19 -29.65 -33.82 20.87
C THR A 19 -28.34 -33.65 21.62
N GLY A 20 -28.42 -33.03 22.80
CA GLY A 20 -27.38 -33.15 23.80
C GLY A 20 -27.46 -34.54 24.45
N CYS A 21 -26.33 -35.24 24.52
CA CYS A 21 -26.21 -36.41 25.39
C CYS A 21 -24.82 -36.44 26.02
N SER A 22 -24.79 -36.11 27.30
CA SER A 22 -23.74 -36.46 28.25
C SER A 22 -23.51 -37.97 28.26
N SER A 23 -22.25 -38.42 28.19
CA SER A 23 -21.91 -39.79 28.57
C SER A 23 -20.62 -39.85 29.39
N THR A 24 -20.81 -40.17 30.67
CA THR A 24 -19.87 -40.89 31.53
C THR A 24 -19.53 -42.25 30.92
N GLY A 25 -18.26 -42.63 30.98
CA GLY A 25 -17.68 -43.61 30.08
C GLY A 25 -17.88 -45.11 30.36
N SER A 26 -17.40 -45.90 29.40
CA SER A 26 -16.66 -47.16 29.59
C SER A 26 -16.10 -47.65 28.25
N ALA A 27 -14.77 -47.85 28.26
CA ALA A 27 -13.93 -48.80 27.52
C ALA A 27 -14.20 -49.14 26.03
N ALA A 28 -13.22 -48.70 25.23
CA ALA A 28 -12.50 -49.44 24.19
C ALA A 28 -13.22 -49.75 22.87
N GLU A 29 -12.93 -48.92 21.86
CA GLU A 29 -12.46 -49.37 20.54
C GLU A 29 -11.60 -48.24 19.93
N GLN A 30 -10.36 -48.57 19.56
CA GLN A 30 -9.45 -47.68 18.84
C GLN A 30 -9.98 -47.44 17.42
N GLY A 31 -10.80 -46.41 17.27
CA GLY A 31 -10.91 -45.68 16.01
C GLY A 31 -9.97 -44.49 16.11
N GLU A 32 -9.00 -44.40 15.20
CA GLU A 32 -8.26 -43.16 14.97
C GLU A 32 -9.26 -42.04 14.77
N THR A 33 -9.45 -41.22 15.80
CA THR A 33 -10.05 -39.91 15.64
C THR A 33 -9.08 -39.14 14.77
N SER A 34 -9.34 -39.08 13.46
CA SER A 34 -8.83 -37.98 12.64
C SER A 34 -9.04 -36.71 13.46
N PRO A 35 -7.99 -35.90 13.71
CA PRO A 35 -8.20 -34.59 14.31
C PRO A 35 -9.29 -33.93 13.48
N ALA A 36 -10.35 -33.47 14.14
CA ALA A 36 -11.31 -32.58 13.51
C ALA A 36 -10.47 -31.52 12.79
N GLN A 37 -10.59 -31.45 11.46
CA GLN A 37 -9.85 -30.45 10.70
C GLN A 37 -10.25 -29.10 11.31
N THR A 38 -9.31 -28.47 12.01
CA THR A 38 -9.39 -27.07 12.32
C THR A 38 -9.56 -26.41 10.96
N GLU A 39 -10.77 -25.95 10.66
CA GLU A 39 -11.05 -25.21 9.44
C GLU A 39 -9.95 -24.16 9.24
N ASP A 40 -9.45 -24.00 8.01
CA ASP A 40 -8.43 -23.01 7.61
C ASP A 40 -9.00 -21.58 7.69
N VAL A 41 -9.45 -21.20 8.88
CA VAL A 41 -10.06 -19.92 9.18
C VAL A 41 -8.95 -18.91 9.42
N LYS A 42 -8.97 -17.84 8.64
CA LYS A 42 -8.13 -16.67 8.83
C LYS A 42 -8.34 -16.09 10.22
N VAL A 43 -7.27 -15.93 10.99
CA VAL A 43 -7.30 -15.23 12.29
C VAL A 43 -6.37 -14.04 12.35
N GLY A 44 -5.52 -13.86 11.34
CA GLY A 44 -4.66 -12.69 11.25
C GLY A 44 -3.98 -12.56 9.90
N SER A 45 -3.30 -11.44 9.73
CA SER A 45 -2.54 -11.13 8.53
C SER A 45 -1.24 -10.40 8.89
N ILE A 46 -0.17 -10.70 8.15
CA ILE A 46 1.07 -9.93 8.16
C ILE A 46 1.22 -9.26 6.79
N LEU A 47 1.35 -7.94 6.77
CA LEU A 47 1.83 -7.22 5.60
C LEU A 47 3.37 -7.21 5.63
N MET A 48 3.99 -7.82 4.62
CA MET A 48 5.40 -7.59 4.31
C MET A 48 5.48 -6.43 3.32
N SER A 49 6.00 -5.28 3.76
CA SER A 49 6.21 -4.11 2.91
C SER A 49 7.69 -3.84 2.71
N VAL A 50 8.10 -3.91 1.44
CA VAL A 50 9.42 -3.57 0.96
C VAL A 50 9.21 -2.76 -0.33
N ASN A 51 9.13 -3.48 -1.44
CA ASN A 51 8.61 -3.15 -2.75
C ASN A 51 9.00 -4.37 -3.58
N PRO A 52 8.25 -5.48 -3.50
CA PRO A 52 6.79 -5.57 -3.44
C PRO A 52 6.15 -5.51 -2.04
N GLU A 53 4.81 -5.45 -2.03
CA GLU A 53 3.98 -5.47 -0.82
C GLU A 53 3.02 -6.67 -0.83
N ILE A 54 3.20 -7.61 0.10
CA ILE A 54 2.48 -8.90 0.11
C ILE A 54 1.76 -9.06 1.45
N MET A 55 0.46 -9.34 1.41
CA MET A 55 -0.33 -9.71 2.58
C MET A 55 -0.29 -11.22 2.79
N ILE A 56 0.02 -11.66 4.00
CA ILE A 56 0.15 -13.07 4.37
C ILE A 56 -0.94 -13.41 5.37
N ASN A 57 -1.94 -14.15 4.92
CA ASN A 57 -3.08 -14.56 5.73
C ASN A 57 -2.78 -15.89 6.42
N TYR A 58 -3.08 -15.99 7.73
CA TYR A 58 -2.75 -17.17 8.51
C TYR A 58 -3.87 -17.62 9.46
N ASN A 59 -3.85 -18.92 9.80
CA ASN A 59 -4.80 -19.57 10.72
C ASN A 59 -4.29 -19.59 12.17
N GLN A 60 -5.05 -20.17 13.10
CA GLN A 60 -4.72 -20.20 14.53
C GLN A 60 -3.37 -20.84 14.87
N GLU A 61 -2.87 -21.74 14.02
CA GLU A 61 -1.58 -22.41 14.19
C GLU A 61 -0.41 -21.61 13.57
N GLY A 62 -0.68 -20.42 13.02
CA GLY A 62 0.32 -19.63 12.29
C GLY A 62 0.70 -20.23 10.95
N LYS A 63 -0.18 -21.05 10.35
CA LYS A 63 -0.01 -21.57 9.00
C LYS A 63 -0.62 -20.63 7.98
N VAL A 64 0.11 -20.40 6.90
CA VAL A 64 -0.34 -19.58 5.78
C VAL A 64 -1.45 -20.31 5.03
N ILE A 65 -2.55 -19.61 4.83
CA ILE A 65 -3.72 -20.11 4.10
C ILE A 65 -3.89 -19.38 2.76
N ASP A 66 -3.41 -18.15 2.66
CA ASP A 66 -3.57 -17.31 1.49
C ASP A 66 -2.50 -16.19 1.44
N LEU A 67 -2.17 -15.75 0.22
CA LEU A 67 -1.26 -14.64 -0.06
C LEU A 67 -1.95 -13.66 -1.02
N GLU A 68 -2.03 -12.38 -0.64
CA GLU A 68 -2.62 -11.34 -1.48
C GLU A 68 -1.53 -10.38 -1.97
N SER A 69 -1.55 -10.08 -3.28
CA SER A 69 -0.71 -9.02 -3.85
C SER A 69 -1.32 -7.66 -3.54
N VAL A 70 -0.64 -6.84 -2.75
CA VAL A 70 -1.09 -5.46 -2.44
C VAL A 70 -0.74 -4.49 -3.56
N ASN A 71 0.31 -4.80 -4.34
CA ASN A 71 0.73 -4.01 -5.50
C ASN A 71 1.14 -4.90 -6.69
N GLU A 72 1.38 -4.28 -7.84
CA GLU A 72 1.73 -5.00 -9.08
C GLU A 72 3.05 -5.77 -9.00
N ASP A 73 4.03 -5.27 -8.25
CA ASP A 73 5.28 -5.99 -8.04
C ASP A 73 5.07 -7.28 -7.23
N ALA A 74 4.17 -7.25 -6.24
CA ALA A 74 3.81 -8.43 -5.47
C ALA A 74 3.16 -9.50 -6.35
N LYS A 75 2.32 -9.09 -7.29
CA LYS A 75 1.69 -10.00 -8.25
C LYS A 75 2.75 -10.78 -9.05
N LYS A 76 3.81 -10.11 -9.52
CA LYS A 76 4.93 -10.75 -10.25
C LYS A 76 5.68 -11.79 -9.41
N ILE A 77 5.82 -11.56 -8.10
CA ILE A 77 6.39 -12.56 -7.18
C ILE A 77 5.44 -13.75 -7.03
N LEU A 78 4.17 -13.47 -6.71
CA LEU A 78 3.19 -14.50 -6.34
C LEU A 78 2.78 -15.40 -7.51
N GLU A 79 2.90 -14.96 -8.76
CA GLU A 79 2.70 -15.80 -9.95
C GLU A 79 3.64 -17.02 -9.98
N LYS A 80 4.83 -16.92 -9.37
CA LYS A 80 5.84 -17.99 -9.35
C LYS A 80 5.86 -18.77 -8.03
N TYR A 81 5.32 -18.20 -6.97
CA TYR A 81 5.38 -18.76 -5.62
C TYR A 81 4.03 -19.36 -5.19
N THR A 82 3.79 -20.62 -5.55
CA THR A 82 2.49 -21.29 -5.33
C THR A 82 2.47 -22.30 -4.18
N ASP A 83 3.64 -22.76 -3.72
CA ASP A 83 3.76 -23.78 -2.67
C ASP A 83 3.78 -23.13 -1.27
N PHE A 84 2.77 -22.33 -0.91
CA PHE A 84 2.75 -21.63 0.40
C PHE A 84 1.77 -22.22 1.41
N GLN A 85 0.71 -22.88 0.94
CA GLN A 85 -0.39 -23.32 1.81
C GLN A 85 0.10 -24.32 2.87
N GLY A 86 -0.29 -24.09 4.13
CA GLY A 86 0.08 -24.93 5.27
C GLY A 86 1.52 -24.74 5.78
N LYS A 87 2.36 -23.95 5.10
CA LYS A 87 3.67 -23.54 5.63
C LYS A 87 3.49 -22.54 6.76
N SER A 88 4.42 -22.51 7.70
CA SER A 88 4.39 -21.49 8.74
C SER A 88 4.75 -20.11 8.19
N VAL A 89 4.19 -19.04 8.77
CA VAL A 89 4.44 -17.65 8.32
C VAL A 89 5.93 -17.32 8.23
N ASP A 90 6.74 -17.75 9.21
CA ASP A 90 8.19 -17.52 9.23
C ASP A 90 8.92 -18.16 8.05
N LYS A 91 8.44 -19.33 7.59
CA LYS A 91 9.00 -20.03 6.44
C LYS A 91 8.60 -19.36 5.13
N VAL A 92 7.34 -18.94 5.02
CA VAL A 92 6.87 -18.20 3.85
C VAL A 92 7.57 -16.85 3.70
N LEU A 93 7.80 -16.12 4.79
CA LEU A 93 8.56 -14.87 4.78
C LEU A 93 10.02 -15.08 4.31
N GLU A 94 10.68 -16.16 4.76
CA GLU A 94 12.03 -16.53 4.29
C GLU A 94 12.06 -16.77 2.77
N GLU A 95 11.09 -17.53 2.26
CA GLU A 95 11.01 -17.89 0.84
C GLU A 95 10.65 -16.69 -0.03
N LEU A 96 9.66 -15.89 0.37
CA LEU A 96 9.30 -14.64 -0.31
C LEU A 96 10.49 -13.68 -0.36
N LEU A 97 11.24 -13.53 0.74
CA LEU A 97 12.39 -12.62 0.75
C LEU A 97 13.47 -13.05 -0.25
N LYS A 98 13.71 -14.36 -0.39
CA LYS A 98 14.65 -14.89 -1.40
C LYS A 98 14.18 -14.59 -2.82
N GLU A 99 12.89 -14.78 -3.10
CA GLU A 99 12.32 -14.48 -4.42
C GLU A 99 12.40 -12.98 -4.74
N ILE A 100 12.05 -12.12 -3.78
CA ILE A 100 12.15 -10.66 -3.91
C ILE A 100 13.60 -10.24 -4.17
N HIS A 101 14.56 -10.78 -3.41
CA HIS A 101 15.98 -10.51 -3.60
C HIS A 101 16.49 -10.99 -4.96
N ALA A 102 16.12 -12.20 -5.38
CA ALA A 102 16.51 -12.75 -6.68
C ALA A 102 15.98 -11.92 -7.86
N GLN A 103 14.86 -11.21 -7.68
CA GLN A 103 14.29 -10.32 -8.70
C GLN A 103 14.84 -8.88 -8.65
N GLY A 104 15.80 -8.58 -7.76
CA GLY A 104 16.50 -7.30 -7.76
C GLY A 104 15.78 -6.15 -7.05
N PHE A 105 14.72 -6.42 -6.30
CA PHE A 105 13.93 -5.38 -5.63
C PHE A 105 14.67 -4.62 -4.49
N PHE A 106 15.84 -5.11 -4.09
CA PHE A 106 16.69 -4.48 -3.07
C PHE A 106 17.84 -3.66 -3.65
N THR A 107 17.95 -3.49 -4.98
CA THR A 107 19.05 -2.72 -5.59
C THR A 107 18.90 -1.22 -5.34
N GLU A 108 17.68 -0.73 -5.27
CA GLU A 108 17.39 0.68 -4.99
C GLU A 108 17.66 1.01 -3.52
N LYS A 109 18.35 2.13 -3.32
CA LYS A 109 18.70 2.66 -2.00
C LYS A 109 17.87 3.89 -1.67
N ILE A 110 17.85 4.25 -0.39
CA ILE A 110 17.28 5.50 0.12
C ILE A 110 18.38 6.18 0.91
N ALA A 111 18.89 7.31 0.45
CA ALA A 111 20.04 7.99 1.06
C ALA A 111 21.26 7.05 1.17
N GLY A 112 21.53 6.28 0.11
CA GLY A 112 22.63 5.30 0.06
C GLY A 112 22.44 4.04 0.93
N LYS A 113 21.31 3.90 1.64
CA LYS A 113 21.00 2.76 2.50
C LYS A 113 20.04 1.77 1.84
N ASP A 114 20.24 0.49 2.10
CA ASP A 114 19.29 -0.55 1.67
C ASP A 114 17.93 -0.33 2.34
N LYS A 115 16.85 -0.64 1.63
CA LYS A 115 15.49 -0.50 2.16
C LYS A 115 15.26 -1.43 3.34
N ASN A 116 14.60 -0.94 4.37
CA ASN A 116 14.12 -1.76 5.48
C ASN A 116 12.95 -2.64 5.05
N ILE A 117 12.78 -3.77 5.74
CA ILE A 117 11.68 -4.72 5.51
C ILE A 117 10.66 -4.53 6.62
N ILE A 118 9.51 -3.93 6.30
CA ILE A 118 8.45 -3.71 7.26
C ILE A 118 7.60 -4.97 7.38
N LEU A 119 7.41 -5.45 8.61
CA LEU A 119 6.53 -6.56 8.95
C LEU A 119 5.40 -6.04 9.82
N LYS A 120 4.28 -5.67 9.19
CA LYS A 120 3.13 -5.10 9.87
C LYS A 120 2.12 -6.18 10.23
N LEU A 121 1.84 -6.32 11.53
CA LEU A 121 0.70 -7.10 12.00
C LEU A 121 -0.57 -6.28 11.79
N GLU A 122 -1.47 -6.75 10.93
CA GLU A 122 -2.70 -6.00 10.63
C GLU A 122 -3.63 -5.95 11.86
N LYS A 123 -4.30 -4.81 12.02
CA LYS A 123 -5.20 -4.55 13.15
C LYS A 123 -6.25 -5.65 13.28
N GLY A 124 -6.40 -6.18 14.49
CA GLY A 124 -7.34 -7.26 14.79
C GLY A 124 -6.81 -8.68 14.51
N SER A 125 -5.56 -8.81 14.08
CA SER A 125 -4.90 -10.11 13.93
C SER A 125 -4.63 -10.75 15.30
N VAL A 126 -4.95 -12.04 15.42
CA VAL A 126 -4.62 -12.85 16.60
C VAL A 126 -3.23 -13.45 16.42
N LYS A 127 -2.36 -13.31 17.42
CA LYS A 127 -1.03 -13.94 17.42
C LYS A 127 -1.17 -15.43 17.80
N PRO A 128 -0.63 -16.38 17.01
CA PRO A 128 -0.63 -17.81 17.37
C PRO A 128 0.09 -18.13 18.68
N SER A 129 1.09 -17.33 19.04
CA SER A 129 1.88 -17.44 20.27
C SER A 129 2.43 -16.07 20.70
N ASP A 130 2.86 -15.94 21.95
CA ASP A 130 3.42 -14.70 22.50
C ASP A 130 4.71 -14.27 21.77
N ASP A 131 5.51 -15.24 21.33
CA ASP A 131 6.77 -15.04 20.60
C ASP A 131 6.60 -14.96 19.08
N PHE A 132 5.36 -14.98 18.56
CA PHE A 132 5.10 -15.07 17.13
C PHE A 132 5.78 -13.96 16.32
N VAL A 133 5.63 -12.70 16.75
CA VAL A 133 6.22 -11.54 16.07
C VAL A 133 7.75 -11.60 16.14
N GLU A 134 8.32 -11.98 17.29
CA GLU A 134 9.77 -12.13 17.44
C GLU A 134 10.31 -13.22 16.51
N LYS A 135 9.64 -14.37 16.45
CA LYS A 135 10.02 -15.51 15.61
C LYS A 135 10.06 -15.14 14.12
N ILE A 136 9.00 -14.50 13.61
CA ILE A 136 8.95 -14.10 12.19
C ILE A 136 10.01 -13.03 11.88
N THR A 137 10.23 -12.09 12.80
CA THR A 137 11.24 -11.03 12.66
C THR A 137 12.65 -11.62 12.62
N GLN A 138 12.94 -12.58 13.50
CA GLN A 138 14.22 -13.29 13.53
C GLN A 138 14.45 -14.13 12.28
N SER A 139 13.39 -14.75 11.73
CA SER A 139 13.47 -15.48 10.45
C SER A 139 13.87 -14.56 9.30
N VAL A 140 13.24 -13.39 9.20
CA VAL A 140 13.59 -12.37 8.21
C VAL A 140 15.01 -11.86 8.44
N GLN A 141 15.40 -11.56 9.68
CA GLN A 141 16.76 -11.15 10.02
C GLN A 141 17.83 -12.17 9.60
N ASN A 142 17.54 -13.47 9.78
CA ASN A 142 18.44 -14.54 9.38
C ASN A 142 18.53 -14.65 7.85
N SER A 143 17.42 -14.43 7.16
CA SER A 143 17.34 -14.42 5.70
C SER A 143 18.15 -13.27 5.10
N ILE A 144 18.02 -12.06 5.66
CA ILE A 144 18.84 -10.89 5.33
C ILE A 144 20.34 -11.22 5.42
N LYS A 145 20.77 -11.78 6.56
CA LYS A 145 22.17 -12.17 6.79
C LYS A 145 22.66 -13.21 5.79
N THR A 146 21.83 -14.20 5.50
CA THR A 146 22.17 -15.30 4.56
C THR A 146 22.30 -14.79 3.13
N LEU A 147 21.48 -13.80 2.76
CA LEU A 147 21.51 -13.16 1.44
C LEU A 147 22.59 -12.08 1.30
N GLY A 148 23.24 -11.70 2.41
CA GLY A 148 24.29 -10.66 2.40
C GLY A 148 23.76 -9.24 2.25
N MET A 149 22.47 -9.03 2.55
CA MET A 149 21.83 -7.71 2.47
C MET A 149 22.16 -6.86 3.70
N GLN A 150 22.11 -5.53 3.56
CA GLN A 150 22.27 -4.58 4.68
C GLN A 150 20.93 -4.05 5.22
N SER A 151 19.80 -4.46 4.61
CA SER A 151 18.45 -4.16 5.10
C SER A 151 18.24 -4.55 6.57
N GLU A 152 17.35 -3.86 7.26
CA GLU A 152 16.87 -4.26 8.60
C GLU A 152 15.38 -4.63 8.58
N PRO A 153 14.95 -5.65 9.34
CA PRO A 153 13.53 -5.89 9.54
C PRO A 153 12.98 -4.94 10.61
N VAL A 154 11.79 -4.39 10.37
CA VAL A 154 11.09 -3.56 11.35
C VAL A 154 9.65 -4.06 11.50
N SER A 155 9.33 -4.52 12.71
CA SER A 155 8.01 -5.08 13.01
C SER A 155 7.10 -4.01 13.59
N LEU A 156 5.86 -3.95 13.10
CA LEU A 156 4.84 -3.01 13.56
C LEU A 156 3.65 -3.74 14.18
N GLY A 157 3.19 -3.26 15.32
CA GLY A 157 2.06 -3.80 16.09
C GLY A 157 0.95 -2.76 16.33
N ASP A 158 -0.08 -3.16 17.08
CA ASP A 158 -1.28 -2.31 17.29
C ASP A 158 -0.98 -0.92 17.89
N ASP A 159 0.09 -0.79 18.68
CA ASP A 159 0.54 0.46 19.29
C ASP A 159 1.23 1.42 18.32
N ASP A 160 1.63 0.93 17.14
CA ASP A 160 2.26 1.73 16.10
C ASP A 160 1.23 2.48 15.21
N PHE A 161 -0.07 2.23 15.40
CA PHE A 161 -1.15 2.75 14.56
C PHE A 161 -2.16 3.63 15.31
N ASP A 162 -2.81 4.54 14.58
CA ASP A 162 -3.92 5.34 15.05
C ASP A 162 -5.26 4.56 15.05
N GLY A 163 -6.35 5.23 15.44
CA GLY A 163 -7.69 4.64 15.48
C GLY A 163 -8.16 4.09 14.13
N GLN A 164 -7.63 4.58 13.02
CA GLN A 164 -7.94 4.17 11.65
C GLN A 164 -7.02 3.06 11.13
N GLY A 165 -6.03 2.63 11.92
CA GLY A 165 -5.05 1.62 11.49
C GLY A 165 -3.93 2.19 10.62
N LYS A 166 -3.74 3.52 10.62
CA LYS A 166 -2.64 4.19 9.93
C LYS A 166 -1.49 4.44 10.89
N ILE A 167 -0.27 4.40 10.39
CA ILE A 167 0.96 4.67 11.13
C ILE A 167 0.87 6.05 11.79
N THR A 168 1.23 6.11 13.06
CA THR A 168 1.28 7.37 13.83
C THR A 168 2.52 8.19 13.46
N GLU A 169 2.53 9.48 13.76
CA GLU A 169 3.71 10.34 13.58
C GLU A 169 4.93 9.82 14.35
N ALA A 170 4.72 9.34 15.59
CA ALA A 170 5.80 8.78 16.41
C ALA A 170 6.43 7.54 15.76
N THR A 171 5.59 6.65 15.23
CA THR A 171 6.06 5.48 14.47
C THR A 171 6.76 5.88 13.18
N ALA A 172 6.22 6.85 12.44
CA ALA A 172 6.84 7.37 11.22
C ALA A 172 8.24 7.92 11.49
N LYS A 173 8.41 8.64 12.60
CA LYS A 173 9.69 9.16 13.06
C LYS A 173 10.72 8.06 13.32
N LYS A 174 10.31 7.00 14.03
CA LYS A 174 11.14 5.81 14.30
C LYS A 174 11.51 5.07 13.01
N LEU A 175 10.57 4.93 12.07
CA LEU A 175 10.80 4.29 10.78
C LEU A 175 11.82 5.06 9.93
N ALA A 176 11.65 6.38 9.81
CA ALA A 176 12.60 7.24 9.10
C ALA A 176 13.99 7.24 9.74
N GLY A 177 14.05 7.32 11.07
CA GLY A 177 15.31 7.23 11.82
C GLY A 177 16.09 5.95 11.51
N LYS A 178 15.38 4.80 11.51
CA LYS A 178 15.97 3.50 11.16
C LYS A 178 16.39 3.39 9.70
N GLN A 179 15.57 3.88 8.76
CA GLN A 179 15.86 3.79 7.33
C GLN A 179 17.10 4.59 6.93
N LEU A 180 17.27 5.76 7.54
CA LEU A 180 18.31 6.71 7.19
C LEU A 180 19.54 6.65 8.10
N ASP A 181 19.51 5.78 9.11
CA ASP A 181 20.56 5.62 10.12
C ASP A 181 20.89 6.98 10.77
N ILE A 182 19.84 7.60 11.35
CA ILE A 182 19.89 8.91 12.02
C ILE A 182 19.19 8.89 13.37
N ASP A 183 19.58 9.80 14.25
CA ASP A 183 18.80 10.07 15.47
C ASP A 183 17.50 10.79 15.10
N GLU A 184 16.40 10.43 15.75
CA GLU A 184 15.09 11.07 15.55
C GLU A 184 15.11 12.60 15.75
N LYS A 185 16.08 13.16 16.48
CA LYS A 185 16.26 14.61 16.64
C LYS A 185 16.74 15.32 15.37
N GLN A 186 17.27 14.56 14.41
CA GLN A 186 17.69 15.08 13.10
C GLN A 186 16.51 15.24 12.14
N ILE A 187 15.34 14.70 12.49
CA ILE A 187 14.09 14.92 11.76
C ILE A 187 13.56 16.29 12.16
N SER A 188 13.54 17.22 11.20
CA SER A 188 13.18 18.62 11.42
C SER A 188 11.68 18.86 11.26
N SER A 189 10.99 18.06 10.44
CA SER A 189 9.54 18.14 10.29
C SER A 189 8.93 16.81 9.84
N ILE A 190 7.71 16.54 10.30
CA ILE A 190 6.82 15.51 9.75
C ILE A 190 5.49 16.21 9.47
N LYS A 191 5.01 16.10 8.24
CA LYS A 191 3.73 16.69 7.81
C LYS A 191 2.90 15.62 7.14
N THR A 192 1.59 15.62 7.40
CA THR A 192 0.64 14.83 6.61
C THR A 192 0.49 15.47 5.24
N ALA A 193 1.13 14.89 4.21
CA ALA A 193 1.06 15.42 2.85
C ALA A 193 -0.24 15.00 2.15
N THR A 194 -0.66 13.74 2.38
CA THR A 194 -1.94 13.20 1.94
C THR A 194 -2.59 12.44 3.09
N ASP A 195 -3.84 12.00 2.92
CA ASP A 195 -4.48 11.15 3.92
C ASP A 195 -3.66 9.88 4.21
N ASP A 196 -2.91 9.38 3.22
CA ASP A 196 -2.16 8.13 3.29
C ASP A 196 -0.64 8.29 3.39
N ASP A 197 -0.10 9.51 3.32
CA ASP A 197 1.35 9.72 3.30
C ASP A 197 1.80 10.83 4.26
N PHE A 198 2.90 10.55 4.95
CA PHE A 198 3.70 11.56 5.62
C PHE A 198 4.82 12.01 4.70
N GLU A 199 5.12 13.30 4.76
CA GLU A 199 6.31 13.92 4.22
C GLU A 199 7.24 14.23 5.39
N ILE A 200 8.48 13.74 5.33
CA ILE A 200 9.46 13.83 6.41
C ILE A 200 10.67 14.60 5.92
N GLU A 201 10.95 15.73 6.57
CA GLU A 201 12.14 16.55 6.34
C GLU A 201 13.23 16.18 7.36
N ILE A 202 14.45 15.93 6.87
CA ILE A 202 15.62 15.59 7.69
C ILE A 202 16.74 16.60 7.43
N ASP A 203 17.37 17.06 8.51
CA ASP A 203 18.63 17.81 8.47
C ASP A 203 19.77 16.90 8.95
N LYS A 204 20.59 16.40 8.02
CA LYS A 204 21.75 15.55 8.33
C LYS A 204 23.02 16.16 7.76
N ASN A 205 23.94 16.53 8.66
CA ASN A 205 25.24 17.12 8.34
C ASN A 205 25.19 18.39 7.48
N GLY A 206 24.13 19.19 7.62
CA GLY A 206 23.93 20.41 6.82
C GLY A 206 23.20 20.18 5.49
N ASN A 207 22.98 18.92 5.10
CA ASN A 207 22.16 18.57 3.95
C ASN A 207 20.71 18.35 4.37
N LYS A 208 19.80 18.80 3.52
CA LYS A 208 18.36 18.54 3.67
C LYS A 208 17.97 17.34 2.84
N TYR A 209 17.15 16.48 3.42
CA TYR A 209 16.57 15.32 2.75
C TYR A 209 15.09 15.37 2.96
N LYS A 210 14.39 14.74 2.03
CA LYS A 210 12.96 14.62 2.07
C LYS A 210 12.56 13.21 1.65
N VAL A 211 11.79 12.55 2.48
CA VAL A 211 11.26 11.21 2.20
C VAL A 211 9.75 11.19 2.44
N ASP A 212 9.06 10.42 1.61
CA ASP A 212 7.64 10.14 1.78
C ASP A 212 7.49 8.78 2.47
N LEU A 213 6.64 8.73 3.50
CA LEU A 213 6.31 7.51 4.22
C LEU A 213 4.83 7.19 4.02
N ASN A 214 4.55 6.02 3.46
CA ASN A 214 3.19 5.53 3.32
C ASN A 214 2.65 5.09 4.69
N ARG A 215 1.58 5.71 5.15
CA ARG A 215 0.97 5.51 6.46
C ARG A 215 0.26 4.16 6.58
N LYS A 216 -0.06 3.48 5.48
CA LYS A 216 -0.72 2.16 5.51
C LYS A 216 0.30 1.03 5.59
N SER A 217 1.40 1.14 4.85
CA SER A 217 2.38 0.06 4.73
C SER A 217 3.70 0.29 5.46
N GLY A 218 4.04 1.54 5.78
CA GLY A 218 5.32 1.92 6.36
C GLY A 218 6.45 2.03 5.34
N LYS A 219 6.15 1.84 4.04
CA LYS A 219 7.09 2.01 2.94
C LYS A 219 7.62 3.45 2.93
N ILE A 220 8.93 3.59 2.81
CA ILE A 220 9.60 4.89 2.66
C ILE A 220 10.12 4.99 1.22
N LEU A 221 9.95 6.15 0.59
CA LEU A 221 10.48 6.49 -0.72
C LEU A 221 11.15 7.86 -0.66
N PRO A 222 12.14 8.14 -1.53
CA PRO A 222 12.56 9.52 -1.78
C PRO A 222 11.34 10.37 -2.15
N ALA A 223 11.22 11.57 -1.57
CA ALA A 223 10.10 12.44 -1.92
C ALA A 223 10.22 12.90 -3.38
N GLN A 224 9.08 13.10 -4.05
CA GLN A 224 9.09 13.52 -5.46
C GLN A 224 9.89 14.82 -5.66
N GLY A 225 10.79 14.82 -6.66
CA GLY A 225 11.66 15.95 -6.97
C GLY A 225 12.93 16.06 -6.13
N PHE A 226 13.19 15.11 -5.23
CA PHE A 226 14.46 14.98 -4.51
C PHE A 226 15.29 13.84 -5.15
N ASN A 227 16.33 14.18 -5.91
CA ASN A 227 17.30 13.17 -6.39
C ASN A 227 18.26 12.79 -5.25
N ASP A 228 18.43 11.47 -5.07
CA ASP A 228 19.38 10.88 -4.11
C ASP A 228 20.84 11.01 -4.59
N ASP A 229 21.05 11.46 -5.83
CA ASP A 229 22.36 11.65 -6.47
C ASP A 229 23.25 12.68 -5.75
N LEU A 230 22.71 13.43 -4.78
CA LEU A 230 23.49 14.33 -3.91
C LEU A 230 24.42 13.60 -2.92
N TYR A 231 24.51 12.26 -2.98
CA TYR A 231 25.39 11.45 -2.12
C TYR A 231 26.55 10.75 -2.84
N ASP A 232 26.66 10.87 -4.16
CA ASP A 232 27.80 10.29 -4.89
C ASP A 232 28.96 11.26 -5.15
N ASP A 233 28.77 12.59 -5.00
CA ASP A 233 29.85 13.58 -5.19
C ASP A 233 30.23 14.31 -3.89
N LEU A 234 31.03 13.62 -3.06
CA LEU A 234 32.02 14.29 -2.21
C LEU A 234 33.41 13.78 -2.57
N ASP A 235 33.73 13.79 -3.86
CA ASP A 235 35.08 13.84 -4.41
C ASP A 235 34.94 14.11 -5.91
N ASP A 236 34.71 15.37 -6.30
CA ASP A 236 35.47 16.01 -7.38
C ASP A 236 35.07 17.49 -7.52
N ASP A 237 36.08 18.35 -7.40
CA ASP A 237 36.06 19.71 -7.95
C ASP A 237 35.64 19.64 -9.43
N TYR A 238 34.63 20.40 -9.86
CA TYR A 238 34.74 21.40 -10.93
C TYR A 238 33.38 21.98 -11.33
N ASP A 239 33.43 23.26 -11.65
CA ASP A 239 32.43 24.13 -12.26
C ASP A 239 31.72 23.50 -13.48
N ASP A 240 30.41 23.65 -13.61
CA ASP A 240 29.83 24.63 -14.57
C ASP A 240 28.29 24.60 -14.55
N LEU A 241 27.74 25.80 -14.69
CA LEU A 241 26.36 26.07 -15.05
C LEU A 241 26.17 25.66 -16.52
N ASP A 242 25.17 24.84 -16.82
CA ASP A 242 24.03 25.22 -17.67
C ASP A 242 23.26 23.99 -18.16
N ASP A 243 21.96 24.26 -18.27
CA ASP A 243 21.07 23.86 -19.36
C ASP A 243 20.03 22.77 -19.14
N ASP A 244 18.84 23.18 -19.54
CA ASP A 244 17.57 22.48 -19.54
C ASP A 244 17.64 21.26 -20.45
N ASN A 245 17.28 20.06 -19.98
CA ASN A 245 16.66 19.05 -20.84
C ASN A 245 16.21 17.75 -20.14
N TYR A 246 14.94 17.38 -20.42
CA TYR A 246 14.39 16.01 -20.51
C TYR A 246 14.46 15.13 -19.24
N GLU A 247 13.56 14.19 -18.99
CA GLU A 247 12.20 13.86 -19.40
C GLU A 247 11.77 12.78 -18.38
N ASN A 248 10.48 12.75 -18.09
CA ASN A 248 9.71 11.59 -17.66
C ASN A 248 10.45 10.23 -17.62
N LEU A 249 10.74 9.69 -16.43
CA LEU A 249 11.04 8.27 -16.24
C LEU A 249 10.31 7.70 -15.01
N GLY A 250 9.19 7.02 -15.30
CA GLY A 250 8.46 6.22 -14.34
C GLY A 250 7.38 5.32 -14.96
N THR A 251 7.48 5.00 -16.26
CA THR A 251 6.71 3.89 -16.85
C THR A 251 7.67 2.98 -17.61
N PHE A 252 7.79 1.74 -17.15
CA PHE A 252 8.51 0.69 -17.86
C PHE A 252 7.68 0.30 -19.09
N GLN A 253 8.15 0.67 -20.28
CA GLN A 253 7.78 0.01 -21.53
C GLN A 253 8.67 -1.22 -21.72
N TYR A 254 8.03 -2.35 -21.97
CA TYR A 254 8.67 -3.63 -22.23
C TYR A 254 9.58 -3.55 -23.46
N LYS A 255 10.80 -4.07 -23.32
CA LYS A 255 11.62 -4.45 -24.48
C LYS A 255 10.96 -5.67 -25.12
N ASP A 256 10.18 -5.46 -26.17
CA ASP A 256 9.89 -6.52 -27.11
C ASP A 256 11.14 -6.76 -27.98
N ASN A 257 11.54 -8.01 -27.93
CA ASN A 257 12.66 -8.59 -28.64
C ASN A 257 12.13 -8.97 -30.03
N ASP A 258 12.44 -8.20 -31.07
CA ASP A 258 12.29 -8.67 -32.45
C ASP A 258 13.59 -8.40 -33.21
N ASN A 259 14.27 -9.52 -33.49
CA ASN A 259 15.19 -9.66 -34.60
C ASN A 259 14.46 -9.24 -35.88
N ASP A 260 15.09 -8.42 -36.72
CA ASP A 260 15.37 -8.85 -38.09
C ASP A 260 16.44 -7.97 -38.75
N ASP A 261 17.34 -8.68 -39.41
CA ASP A 261 18.47 -8.25 -40.22
C ASP A 261 18.08 -7.41 -41.46
N ASN A 262 19.11 -6.76 -42.04
CA ASN A 262 19.26 -6.30 -43.43
C ASN A 262 18.60 -4.94 -43.78
N ASP A 263 19.15 -4.06 -44.61
CA ASP A 263 20.40 -4.00 -45.36
C ASP A 263 20.47 -2.61 -46.06
N TYR A 264 21.70 -2.13 -46.28
CA TYR A 264 22.19 -1.37 -47.45
C TYR A 264 21.88 0.13 -47.68
N TYR A 265 22.99 0.89 -47.76
CA TYR A 265 23.39 1.98 -48.69
C TYR A 265 22.31 2.83 -49.40
N ASP A 266 22.45 4.16 -49.38
CA ASP A 266 23.08 4.89 -50.51
C ASP A 266 23.34 6.36 -50.16
N ASP A 267 24.38 6.89 -50.78
CA ASP A 267 24.92 8.25 -50.71
C ASP A 267 24.08 9.27 -51.53
N ASN A 268 24.50 10.54 -51.46
CA ASN A 268 24.28 11.63 -52.43
C ASN A 268 22.88 12.30 -52.45
N ASP A 269 22.70 13.59 -52.71
CA ASP A 269 23.55 14.71 -53.12
C ASP A 269 22.71 16.01 -52.96
N ASP A 270 23.44 17.13 -52.82
CA ASP A 270 23.23 18.44 -53.43
C ASP A 270 22.00 19.34 -53.12
N ASP A 271 22.33 20.49 -52.52
CA ASP A 271 22.16 21.87 -53.01
C ASP A 271 20.82 22.30 -53.64
N TYR A 272 20.24 23.39 -53.15
CA TYR A 272 20.20 24.69 -53.87
C TYR A 272 19.41 25.76 -53.07
N TYR A 273 20.04 26.93 -52.94
CA TYR A 273 19.41 28.22 -52.67
C TYR A 273 18.36 28.57 -53.75
N ASP A 274 17.22 29.17 -53.37
CA ASP A 274 16.88 30.49 -53.92
C ASP A 274 15.78 31.18 -53.09
N ASP A 275 16.00 32.48 -52.88
CA ASP A 275 15.05 33.46 -52.35
C ASP A 275 13.86 33.62 -53.31
N ASN A 276 12.67 33.91 -52.76
CA ASN A 276 11.75 34.83 -53.42
C ASN A 276 10.86 35.55 -52.40
N ASP A 277 11.16 36.84 -52.26
CA ASP A 277 10.36 37.87 -51.64
C ASP A 277 9.04 38.16 -52.40
N ASN A 278 8.07 38.67 -51.63
CA ASN A 278 6.98 39.59 -51.99
C ASN A 278 5.82 39.11 -52.87
N ASN A 279 4.61 39.07 -52.29
CA ASN A 279 3.60 40.12 -52.49
C ASN A 279 2.26 39.85 -51.74
N ASP A 280 1.94 40.69 -50.77
CA ASP A 280 0.91 41.76 -50.86
C ASP A 280 -0.61 41.46 -51.08
N TYR A 281 -1.38 42.05 -50.15
CA TYR A 281 -2.78 42.57 -50.17
C TYR A 281 -4.02 41.67 -49.94
N TYR A 282 -4.74 42.02 -48.85
CA TYR A 282 -6.19 42.13 -48.58
C TYR A 282 -7.18 41.46 -49.55
N ASP A 283 -8.19 40.73 -49.04
CA ASP A 283 -9.56 41.28 -48.86
C ASP A 283 -10.51 40.28 -48.20
N ASP A 284 -11.54 40.84 -47.59
CA ASP A 284 -12.64 40.25 -46.82
C ASP A 284 -13.43 39.14 -47.53
N ASN A 285 -14.01 38.25 -46.73
CA ASN A 285 -15.30 37.63 -47.08
C ASN A 285 -16.18 37.47 -45.82
N ASP A 286 -17.15 38.37 -45.75
CA ASP A 286 -18.31 38.38 -44.86
C ASP A 286 -19.28 37.19 -45.09
N ASN A 287 -20.10 36.97 -44.05
CA ASN A 287 -21.42 36.31 -44.01
C ASN A 287 -21.46 34.77 -44.11
N ASN A 288 -22.23 34.05 -43.29
CA ASN A 288 -23.57 34.41 -42.79
C ASN A 288 -23.98 33.56 -41.57
N ASP A 289 -24.75 34.19 -40.69
CA ASP A 289 -25.48 33.64 -39.53
C ASP A 289 -26.47 32.51 -39.85
N TYR A 290 -26.78 31.68 -38.83
CA TYR A 290 -28.16 31.34 -38.43
C TYR A 290 -28.19 30.75 -37.00
N TYR A 291 -28.73 31.55 -36.07
CA TYR A 291 -29.70 31.27 -34.99
C TYR A 291 -29.91 29.82 -34.51
N ASP A 292 -29.94 29.53 -33.20
CA ASP A 292 -31.03 29.90 -32.28
C ASP A 292 -30.74 29.37 -30.84
N ASP A 293 -30.93 30.27 -29.88
CA ASP A 293 -31.72 30.13 -28.64
C ASP A 293 -31.46 28.97 -27.67
N ASN A 294 -30.88 29.33 -26.53
CA ASN A 294 -31.63 29.40 -25.26
C ASN A 294 -30.90 30.35 -24.28
N ASP A 295 -31.19 31.65 -24.44
CA ASP A 295 -31.78 32.53 -23.40
C ASP A 295 -32.42 31.72 -22.23
N ASP A 296 -32.39 32.12 -20.97
CA ASP A 296 -32.34 33.48 -20.44
C ASP A 296 -32.27 33.41 -18.89
N ASN A 297 -31.55 34.36 -18.30
CA ASN A 297 -31.97 35.26 -17.21
C ASN A 297 -32.43 34.68 -15.84
N ASP A 298 -32.29 35.37 -14.72
CA ASP A 298 -31.51 36.54 -14.31
C ASP A 298 -31.66 36.63 -12.77
N TYR A 299 -30.78 37.45 -12.21
CA TYR A 299 -30.73 38.11 -10.91
C TYR A 299 -32.03 38.42 -10.11
N TYR A 300 -31.78 38.86 -8.85
CA TYR A 300 -32.63 39.45 -7.80
C TYR A 300 -33.06 38.43 -6.70
N ASP A 301 -33.03 38.71 -5.40
CA ASP A 301 -32.85 39.96 -4.66
C ASP A 301 -32.53 39.67 -3.18
N ASP A 302 -32.19 40.74 -2.47
CA ASP A 302 -31.93 40.97 -1.05
C ASP A 302 -32.72 40.20 0.04
N ASN A 303 -32.05 40.11 1.20
CA ASN A 303 -32.53 40.21 2.59
C ASN A 303 -33.97 39.80 2.93
N ASN A 304 -34.11 38.88 3.89
CA ASN A 304 -35.04 39.14 5.00
C ASN A 304 -34.72 38.36 6.27
N ASP A 305 -34.66 39.11 7.37
CA ASP A 305 -34.78 38.65 8.75
C ASP A 305 -36.01 37.77 8.96
N ASN A 306 -35.89 36.79 9.85
CA ASN A 306 -36.97 36.40 10.75
C ASN A 306 -36.37 35.70 11.99
N ASP A 307 -36.16 36.52 13.03
CA ASP A 307 -36.27 36.08 14.41
C ASP A 307 -37.64 35.44 14.65
N TYR A 308 -37.66 34.28 15.31
CA TYR A 308 -38.75 33.91 16.20
C TYR A 308 -38.19 33.22 17.45
N ASP A 309 -38.34 33.98 18.53
CA ASP A 309 -38.17 33.65 19.94
C ASP A 309 -39.03 32.46 20.41
N ASP A 310 -38.63 32.00 21.61
CA ASP A 310 -39.44 31.41 22.68
C ASP A 310 -39.90 29.94 22.57
N ASN A 311 -39.26 29.08 23.37
CA ASN A 311 -39.81 28.79 24.71
C ASN A 311 -38.87 27.95 25.60
N ASN A 312 -38.42 28.61 26.67
CA ASN A 312 -38.39 28.15 28.06
C ASN A 312 -39.17 26.86 28.37
N ASN A 313 -38.57 25.94 29.14
CA ASN A 313 -38.82 25.90 30.60
C ASN A 313 -37.97 24.85 31.31
N ASP A 314 -37.38 25.34 32.41
CA ASP A 314 -36.83 24.61 33.54
C ASP A 314 -37.79 23.54 34.10
N TYR A 315 -37.22 22.45 34.60
CA TYR A 315 -37.60 21.93 35.91
C TYR A 315 -36.37 21.37 36.62
N ASP A 316 -36.12 22.01 37.76
CA ASP A 316 -35.19 21.66 38.83
C ASP A 316 -35.43 20.28 39.47
N ASP A 317 -34.39 19.91 40.22
CA ASP A 317 -34.42 19.25 41.53
C ASP A 317 -34.31 17.71 41.64
N ASN A 318 -33.16 17.34 42.22
CA ASN A 318 -32.98 16.49 43.40
C ASN A 318 -33.31 14.98 43.31
N ASP A 319 -32.30 14.14 43.53
CA ASP A 319 -31.99 13.64 44.89
C ASP A 319 -30.88 12.56 44.86
N ASP A 320 -29.87 12.82 45.68
CA ASP A 320 -29.28 11.95 46.70
C ASP A 320 -28.89 10.48 46.44
N ASP A 321 -27.59 10.25 46.71
CA ASP A 321 -27.03 9.22 47.59
C ASP A 321 -27.64 7.81 47.56
N ASN A 322 -26.82 6.85 47.09
CA ASN A 322 -26.63 5.65 47.89
C ASN A 322 -25.25 5.02 47.69
N ASN A 323 -24.34 5.35 48.61
CA ASN A 323 -23.10 4.62 48.82
C ASN A 323 -23.29 3.68 50.02
N ASN A 324 -23.60 2.41 49.74
CA ASN A 324 -23.27 1.27 50.58
C ASN A 324 -23.72 -0.03 49.89
N ASN A 325 -22.79 -0.95 49.60
CA ASN A 325 -22.67 -2.17 50.38
C ASN A 325 -21.60 -3.14 49.85
N ASP A 326 -20.97 -3.77 50.85
CA ASP A 326 -20.35 -5.11 50.94
C ASP A 326 -18.95 -5.37 50.34
#